data_AF-A0A699VMV8-F1
#
_entry.id   AF-A0A699VMV8-F1
#
_cell.length_a   1.000
_cell.length_b   1.000
_cell.length_c   1.000
_cell.angle_alpha   90.00
_cell.angle_beta   90.00
_cell.angle_gamma   90.00
#
_symmetry.space_group_name_H-M   'P 1'
#
loop_
_entity.id
_entity.type
_entity.pdbx_description
1 polymer ?
#
loop_
_entity_poly.entity_id
_entity_poly.type
_entity_poly.pdbx_seq_one_letter_code
_entity_poly.pdbx_strand_id
1 'polypeptide(L)' 'MCEFDIILGFLATIHDTTSDVPSIQDQPIVSEFPDIFPDELPGIPPVREVEFSIELIPGAEP' A
#
# COMPACT_ATOMS: atom_id res chain seq x y z
N MET A 1 -3.94 -9.99 11.82
CA MET A 1 -3.30 -8.90 12.57
C MET A 1 -2.08 -8.38 11.82
N CYS A 2 -1.13 -9.23 11.44
CA CYS A 2 0.11 -8.80 10.75
C CYS A 2 -0.09 -8.01 9.44
N GLU A 3 -1.14 -8.27 8.67
CA GLU A 3 -1.35 -7.65 7.35
C GLU A 3 -1.76 -6.16 7.43
N PHE A 4 -2.53 -5.78 8.46
CA PHE A 4 -2.93 -4.39 8.66
C PHE A 4 -1.79 -3.53 9.22
N ASP A 5 -0.93 -4.11 10.06
CA ASP A 5 0.24 -3.41 10.62
C ASP A 5 1.27 -3.07 9.53
N ILE A 6 1.39 -3.92 8.50
CA ILE A 6 2.26 -3.69 7.33
C ILE A 6 1.78 -2.49 6.52
N ILE A 7 0.48 -2.44 6.23
CA ILE A 7 -0.11 -1.34 5.45
C ILE A 7 0.02 -0.01 6.22
N LEU A 8 -0.21 -0.04 7.54
CA LEU A 8 -0.09 1.16 8.37
C LEU A 8 1.36 1.66 8.45
N GLY A 9 2.33 0.75 8.55
CA GLY A 9 3.76 1.09 8.52
C GLY A 9 4.18 1.75 7.20
N PHE A 10 3.72 1.22 6.07
CA PHE A 10 4.00 1.78 4.74
C PHE A 10 3.40 3.18 4.55
N LEU A 11 2.14 3.38 4.94
CA LEU A 11 1.48 4.69 4.87
C LEU A 11 2.16 5.72 5.77
N ALA A 12 2.66 5.32 6.94
CA ALA A 12 3.41 6.19 7.84
C ALA A 12 4.75 6.65 7.23
N THR A 13 5.44 5.77 6.51
CA THR A 13 6.68 6.11 5.77
C THR A 13 6.43 7.09 4.63
N ILE A 14 5.31 6.95 3.90
CA ILE A 14 4.97 7.87 2.79
C ILE A 14 4.59 9.26 3.29
N HIS A 15 3.99 9.39 4.46
CA HIS A 15 3.61 10.70 5.00
C HIS A 15 4.82 11.56 5.44
N ASP A 16 6.01 10.97 5.57
CA ASP A 16 7.24 11.67 6.01
C ASP A 16 8.06 12.21 4.82
N THR A 17 7.44 12.95 3.90
CA THR A 17 8.09 13.49 2.68
C THR A 17 9.00 14.70 2.91
N THR A 18 9.76 14.76 4.01
CA THR A 18 10.70 15.88 4.26
C THR A 18 12.16 15.50 4.44
N SER A 19 12.51 14.21 4.37
CA SER A 19 13.90 13.79 4.33
C SER A 19 14.12 12.76 3.22
N ASP A 20 15.28 12.86 2.58
CA ASP A 20 15.81 12.02 1.50
C ASP A 20 15.23 10.59 1.54
N VAL A 21 14.26 10.31 0.65
CA VAL A 21 13.42 9.11 0.73
C VAL A 21 14.29 7.89 0.39
N PRO A 22 14.55 6.97 1.35
CA PRO A 22 15.26 5.73 1.05
C PRO A 22 14.51 4.97 -0.05
N SER A 23 15.24 4.31 -0.95
CA SER A 23 14.59 3.48 -1.97
C SER A 23 13.75 2.42 -1.26
N ILE A 24 12.57 2.12 -1.78
CA ILE A 24 11.71 1.05 -1.25
C ILE A 24 12.48 -0.28 -1.21
N GLN A 25 13.46 -0.45 -2.10
CA GLN A 25 14.36 -1.61 -2.14
C GLN A 25 15.28 -1.73 -0.92
N ASP A 26 15.49 -0.64 -0.16
CA ASP A 26 16.31 -0.62 1.06
C ASP A 26 15.53 -1.10 2.30
N GLN A 27 14.21 -1.27 2.20
CA GLN A 27 13.41 -1.82 3.30
C GLN A 27 13.60 -3.34 3.42
N PRO A 28 14.01 -3.87 4.59
CA PRO A 28 14.28 -5.29 4.77
C PRO A 28 13.07 -6.19 4.45
N ILE A 29 11.86 -5.68 4.65
CA ILE A 29 10.63 -6.42 4.33
C ILE A 29 10.40 -6.57 2.83
N VAL A 30 10.85 -5.62 2.01
CA VAL A 30 10.73 -5.71 0.54
C VAL A 30 11.67 -6.80 0.00
N SER A 31 12.83 -6.97 0.63
CA SER A 31 13.77 -8.06 0.34
C SER A 31 13.25 -9.45 0.71
N GLU A 32 12.38 -9.54 1.73
CA GLU A 32 11.72 -10.81 2.11
C GLU A 32 10.59 -11.21 1.15
N PHE A 33 10.03 -10.26 0.41
CA PHE A 33 8.90 -10.47 -0.51
C PHE A 33 9.15 -9.85 -1.90
N PRO A 34 10.17 -10.30 -2.64
CA PRO A 34 10.51 -9.75 -3.95
C PRO A 34 9.40 -9.95 -4.99
N ASP A 35 8.58 -11.00 -4.84
CA ASP A 35 7.49 -11.33 -5.75
C ASP A 35 6.21 -10.49 -5.51
N ILE A 36 6.10 -9.81 -4.37
CA ILE A 36 4.93 -8.99 -3.99
C ILE A 36 5.07 -7.55 -4.49
N PHE A 37 6.31 -7.09 -4.68
CA PHE A 37 6.63 -5.75 -5.19
C PHE A 37 7.45 -5.84 -6.48
N PRO A 38 6.90 -6.43 -7.56
CA PRO A 38 7.60 -6.44 -8.85
C PRO A 38 7.76 -5.01 -9.38
N ASP A 39 8.89 -4.74 -10.03
CA ASP A 39 9.19 -3.44 -10.67
C ASP A 39 8.12 -3.07 -11.73
N GLU A 40 7.49 -4.08 -12.32
CA GLU A 40 6.33 -3.97 -13.20
C GLU A 40 5.09 -4.53 -12.48
N LEU A 41 4.00 -3.76 -12.42
CA LEU A 41 2.76 -4.22 -11.80
C LEU A 41 2.27 -5.50 -12.51
N PRO A 42 2.01 -6.61 -11.78
CA PRO A 42 1.39 -7.76 -12.40
C PRO A 42 0.05 -7.29 -12.93
N GLY A 43 -0.30 -7.69 -14.16
CA GLY A 43 -1.53 -7.25 -14.81
C GLY A 43 -2.76 -7.40 -13.90
N ILE A 44 -3.86 -6.73 -14.27
CA ILE A 44 -5.09 -6.67 -13.46
C ILE A 44 -5.39 -8.06 -12.88
N PRO A 45 -5.42 -8.23 -11.55
CA PRO A 45 -5.71 -9.52 -10.95
C PRO A 45 -7.06 -10.02 -11.49
N PRO A 46 -7.24 -11.34 -11.66
CA PRO A 46 -8.52 -11.88 -12.12
C PRO A 46 -9.65 -11.30 -11.28
N VAL A 47 -10.79 -10.98 -11.90
CA VAL A 47 -11.92 -10.33 -11.21
C VAL A 47 -12.23 -11.06 -9.91
N ARG A 48 -11.84 -10.46 -8.80
CA ARG A 48 -12.24 -10.87 -7.46
C ARG A 48 -13.41 -9.96 -7.10
N GLU A 49 -14.57 -10.54 -6.83
CA GLU A 49 -15.70 -9.78 -6.28
C GLU A 49 -15.31 -9.31 -4.88
N VAL A 50 -14.83 -8.07 -4.78
CA VAL A 50 -14.58 -7.40 -3.51
C VAL A 50 -15.68 -6.38 -3.33
N GLU A 51 -16.51 -6.58 -2.30
CA GLU A 51 -17.54 -5.62 -1.94
C GLU A 51 -16.87 -4.44 -1.22
N PHE A 52 -16.65 -3.35 -1.95
CA PHE A 52 -16.16 -2.11 -1.37
C PHE A 52 -17.35 -1.25 -0.93
N SER A 53 -17.50 -1.08 0.39
CA SER A 53 -18.45 -0.15 0.97
C SER A 53 -17.80 1.23 1.11
N ILE A 54 -18.33 2.23 0.41
CA ILE A 54 -17.92 3.64 0.60
C ILE A 54 -18.93 4.27 1.55
N GLU A 55 -18.53 4.44 2.81
CA GLU A 55 -19.32 5.20 3.78
C GLU A 55 -19.10 6.69 3.56
N LEU A 56 -20.12 7.36 3.02
CA LEU A 56 -20.10 8.80 2.84
C LEU A 56 -20.57 9.48 4.14
N ILE A 57 -19.74 10.38 4.66
CA ILE A 57 -20.14 11.28 5.73
C ILE A 57 -21.07 12.34 5.14
N PRO A 58 -22.18 12.71 5.80
CA PRO A 58 -23.06 13.77 5.32
C PRO A 58 -22.29 15.07 5.05
N GLY A 59 -22.36 15.57 3.81
CA GLY A 59 -21.63 16.77 3.37
C GLY A 59 -20.32 16.51 2.63
N ALA A 60 -19.97 15.25 2.34
CA ALA A 60 -18.89 14.94 1.41
C ALA A 60 -19.24 15.47 0.00
N GLU A 61 -18.43 16.42 -0.49
CA GLU A 61 -18.51 16.93 -1.85
C GLU A 61 -17.64 16.07 -2.80
N PRO A 62 -18.04 15.94 -4.08
CA PRO A 62 -17.37 15.07 -5.06
C PRO A 62 -15.99 15.56 -5.53
#